data_AF-A0AA42BQ29-F1
#
_entry.id   AF-A0AA42BQ29-F1
#
_cell.length_a   1.000
_cell.length_b   1.000
_cell.length_c   1.000
_cell.angle_alpha   90.00
_cell.angle_beta   90.00
_cell.angle_gamma   90.00
#
_symmetry.space_group_name_H-M   'P 1'
#
loop_
_entity.id
_entity.type
_entity.pdbx_description
1 polymer ?
#
loop_
_entity_poly.entity_id
_entity_poly.type
_entity_poly.pdbx_seq_one_letter_code
_entity_poly.pdbx_strand_id
1 'polypeptide(L)' 'MADEIRYVVTGGLGEGGLRELHQFLTSKGWYTVIQYDGGGKAPYARTGGLNPAALAEFEAWLKARGWYYTVEA' A
#
# COMPACT_ATOMS: atom_id res chain seq x y z
N MET A 1 6.63 3.49 24.05
CA MET A 1 7.25 2.99 22.81
C MET A 1 6.56 3.73 21.69
N ALA A 2 7.29 4.53 20.91
CA ALA A 2 6.67 5.26 19.80
C ALA A 2 6.20 4.22 18.79
N ASP A 3 4.88 4.07 18.68
CA ASP A 3 4.27 3.33 17.58
C ASP A 3 4.55 4.17 16.33
N GLU A 4 5.73 3.97 15.74
CA GLU A 4 6.09 4.59 14.46
C GLU A 4 5.08 4.07 13.43
N ILE A 5 4.07 4.88 13.16
CA ILE A 5 3.04 4.57 12.19
C ILE A 5 3.71 4.56 10.82
N ARG A 6 4.07 3.36 10.36
CA ARG A 6 4.70 3.19 9.06
C ARG A 6 3.63 3.20 7.98
N TYR A 7 3.92 3.96 6.92
CA TYR A 7 3.11 4.07 5.73
C TYR A 7 3.77 3.30 4.59
N VAL A 8 2.97 2.57 3.82
CA VAL A 8 3.47 1.90 2.61
C VAL A 8 2.83 2.57 1.41
N VAL A 9 3.67 3.11 0.53
CA VAL A 9 3.27 3.76 -0.72
C VAL A 9 3.61 2.84 -1.88
N THR A 10 2.60 2.31 -2.55
CA THR A 10 2.77 1.47 -3.75
C THR A 10 2.70 2.34 -5.00
N GLY A 11 3.68 2.21 -5.89
CA GLY A 11 3.74 2.97 -7.15
C GLY A 11 3.49 2.10 -8.38
N GLY A 12 3.07 2.71 -9.49
CA GLY A 12 3.03 2.00 -10.77
C GLY A 12 1.85 1.05 -10.94
N LEU A 13 0.85 1.09 -10.06
CA LEU A 13 -0.28 0.17 -10.14
C LEU A 13 -1.28 0.66 -11.19
N GLY A 14 -1.58 -0.18 -12.18
CA GLY A 14 -2.72 0.04 -13.06
C GLY A 14 -4.05 -0.15 -12.31
N GLU A 15 -5.17 0.10 -13.00
CA GLU A 15 -6.52 -0.01 -12.42
C GLU A 15 -6.79 -1.38 -11.78
N GLY A 16 -6.31 -2.46 -12.39
CA GLY A 16 -6.42 -3.82 -11.85
C GLY A 16 -5.61 -4.04 -10.57
N GLY A 17 -4.39 -3.49 -10.49
CA GLY A 17 -3.53 -3.60 -9.31
C GLY A 17 -4.08 -2.81 -8.13
N LEU A 18 -4.62 -1.62 -8.38
CA LEU A 18 -5.31 -0.83 -7.37
C LEU A 18 -6.54 -1.53 -6.82
N ARG A 19 -7.34 -2.17 -7.68
CA ARG A 19 -8.53 -2.91 -7.25
C ARG A 19 -8.17 -4.10 -6.37
N GLU A 20 -7.14 -4.86 -6.73
CA GLU A 20 -6.67 -5.99 -5.93
C GLU A 20 -6.09 -5.54 -4.59
N LEU A 21 -5.29 -4.47 -4.60
CA LEU A 21 -4.76 -3.85 -3.40
C LEU A 21 -5.88 -3.35 -2.47
N HIS A 22 -6.86 -2.64 -3.03
CA HIS A 22 -7.99 -2.14 -2.26
C HIS A 22 -8.79 -3.28 -1.62
N GLN A 23 -9.02 -4.39 -2.34
CA GLN A 23 -9.67 -5.58 -1.77
C GLN A 23 -8.86 -6.20 -0.64
N PHE A 24 -7.54 -6.34 -0.82
CA PHE A 24 -6.67 -6.91 0.20
C PHE A 24 -6.69 -6.08 1.49
N LEU A 25 -6.53 -4.76 1.36
CA LEU A 25 -6.51 -3.83 2.49
C LEU A 25 -7.89 -3.75 3.18
N THR A 26 -8.97 -3.71 2.41
CA THR A 26 -10.35 -3.70 2.95
C THR A 26 -10.66 -5.00 3.70
N SER A 27 -10.24 -6.15 3.16
CA SER A 27 -10.41 -7.45 3.82
C SER A 27 -9.67 -7.55 5.16
N LYS A 28 -8.61 -6.75 5.34
CA LYS A 28 -7.83 -6.68 6.57
C LYS A 28 -8.28 -5.56 7.51
N GLY A 29 -9.23 -4.72 7.07
CA GLY A 29 -9.67 -3.52 7.80
C GLY A 29 -8.58 -2.44 7.88
N TRP A 30 -7.64 -2.44 6.94
CA TRP A 30 -6.52 -1.48 6.94
C TRP A 30 -6.88 -0.21 6.19
N TYR A 31 -6.38 0.92 6.70
CA TYR A 31 -6.61 2.23 6.11
C TYR A 31 -5.78 2.41 4.85
N THR A 32 -6.45 2.77 3.74
CA THR A 32 -5.82 2.99 2.44
C THR A 32 -6.31 4.29 1.82
N VAL A 33 -5.38 5.03 1.19
CA VAL A 33 -5.62 6.23 0.43
C VAL A 33 -5.07 6.02 -0.97
N ILE A 34 -5.97 5.99 -1.95
CA ILE A 34 -5.58 5.91 -3.36
C ILE A 34 -5.53 7.34 -3.91
N GLN A 35 -4.37 7.73 -4.45
CA GLN A 35 -4.21 9.00 -5.15
C GLN A 35 -4.03 8.76 -6.66
N TYR A 36 -4.88 9.45 -7.42
CA TYR A 36 -4.82 9.51 -8.87
C TYR A 36 -4.19 10.84 -9.26
N ASP A 37 -2.92 10.80 -9.64
CA ASP A 37 -2.21 11.96 -10.14
C ASP A 37 -2.59 12.13 -11.62
N GLY A 38 -3.64 12.92 -11.89
CA GLY A 38 -4.28 13.07 -13.22
C GLY A 38 -3.39 13.60 -14.36
N GLY A 39 -2.08 13.67 -14.17
CA GLY A 39 -1.08 14.12 -15.14
C GLY A 39 -0.34 13.01 -15.89
N GLY A 40 -0.91 11.80 -15.98
CA GLY A 40 -0.29 10.67 -16.70
C GLY A 40 0.76 9.90 -15.88
N LYS A 41 0.87 10.18 -14.58
CA LYS A 41 1.62 9.33 -13.65
C LYS A 41 0.73 8.17 -13.22
N ALA A 42 1.34 7.00 -13.07
CA ALA A 42 0.63 5.83 -12.56
C ALA A 42 0.09 6.14 -11.15
N PRO A 43 -1.18 5.81 -10.87
CA PRO A 43 -1.75 6.08 -9.57
C PRO A 43 -1.04 5.25 -8.50
N TYR A 44 -1.06 5.77 -7.28
CA TYR A 44 -0.39 5.16 -6.14
C TYR A 44 -1.34 5.02 -4.97
N ALA A 45 -1.11 4.00 -4.14
CA ALA A 45 -1.89 3.75 -2.94
C ALA A 45 -0.99 3.86 -1.72
N ARG A 46 -1.44 4.62 -0.73
CA ARG A 46 -0.79 4.81 0.55
C ARG A 46 -1.59 4.10 1.62
N THR A 47 -1.00 3.13 2.29
CA THR A 47 -1.59 2.43 3.44
C THR A 47 -0.95 2.93 4.72
N GLY A 48 -1.72 3.17 5.77
CA GLY A 48 -1.21 3.64 7.08
C GLY A 48 -1.81 2.86 8.24
N GLY A 49 -1.29 3.09 9.46
CA GLY A 49 -1.77 2.42 10.67
C GLY A 49 -1.41 0.93 10.74
N LEU A 50 -0.35 0.52 10.04
CA LEU A 50 0.12 -0.85 10.03
C LEU A 50 1.05 -1.10 11.22
N ASN A 51 0.65 -1.99 12.13
CA ASN A 51 1.58 -2.57 13.11
C ASN A 51 2.73 -3.28 12.38
N PRO A 52 3.90 -3.46 13.02
CA PRO A 52 5.07 -4.08 12.39
C PRO A 52 4.80 -5.47 11.79
N ALA A 53 3.88 -6.25 12.36
CA ALA A 53 3.45 -7.53 11.78
C ALA A 53 2.60 -7.37 10.51
N ALA A 54 1.67 -6.42 10.51
CA ALA A 54 0.83 -6.09 9.35
C ALA A 54 1.67 -5.51 8.20
N LEU A 55 2.66 -4.67 8.54
CA LEU A 55 3.63 -4.15 7.59
C LEU A 55 4.40 -5.29 6.92
N ALA A 56 4.98 -6.20 7.71
CA ALA A 56 5.75 -7.33 7.17
C ALA A 56 4.90 -8.23 6.27
N GLU A 57 3.63 -8.47 6.64
CA GLU A 57 2.68 -9.21 5.80
C GLU A 57 2.41 -8.47 4.47
N PHE A 58 2.20 -7.15 4.53
CA PHE A 58 1.94 -6.35 3.33
C PHE A 58 3.15 -6.28 2.41
N GLU A 59 4.35 -6.09 2.96
CA GLU A 59 5.59 -6.11 2.20
C GLU A 59 5.82 -7.46 1.51
N ALA A 60 5.57 -8.57 2.20
CA ALA A 60 5.66 -9.90 1.61
C ALA A 60 4.65 -10.07 0.46
N TRP A 61 3.43 -9.58 0.63
CA TRP A 61 2.38 -9.61 -0.38
C TRP A 61 2.73 -8.79 -1.63
N LEU A 62 3.36 -7.63 -1.45
CA LEU A 62 3.85 -6.77 -2.54
C LEU A 62 5.07 -7.37 -3.26
N LYS A 63 6.04 -7.89 -2.49
CA LYS A 63 7.23 -8.59 -3.04
C LYS A 63 6.84 -9.79 -3.88
N ALA A 64 5.87 -10.59 -3.42
CA ALA A 64 5.38 -11.76 -4.17
C ALA A 64 4.81 -11.40 -5.54
N ARG A 65 4.32 -10.17 -5.71
CA ARG A 65 3.75 -9.65 -6.97
C ARG A 65 4.76 -8.90 -7.83
N GLY A 66 5.98 -8.69 -7.32
CA GLY A 66 6.98 -7.84 -7.96
C GLY A 66 6.54 -6.37 -8.06
N TRP A 67 5.67 -5.91 -7.16
CA TRP A 67 5.18 -4.54 -7.18
C TRP A 67 6.17 -3.60 -6.52
N TYR A 68 6.31 -2.40 -7.09
CA TYR A 68 7.15 -1.37 -6.51
C TYR A 68 6.46 -0.71 -5.32
N TYR A 69 7.16 -0.64 -4.20
CA TYR A 69 6.66 0.01 -3.00
C TYR A 69 7.78 0.70 -2.22
N THR A 70 7.40 1.74 -1.51
CA THR A 70 8.25 2.49 -0.59
C THR A 70 7.62 2.44 0.80
N VAL A 71 8.44 2.26 1.84
CA VAL A 71 8.00 2.35 3.23
C VAL A 71 8.46 3.70 3.78
N GLU A 72 7.52 4.51 4.23
CA GLU A 72 7.74 5.80 4.89
C GLU A 72 7.38 5.68 6.38
N ALA A 73 8.05 6.42 7.25
CA ALA A 73 7.79 6.49 8.69
C ALA A 73 7.09 7.81 9.05
#